data_AF-A6TP76-F1
#
_entry.id   AF-A6TP76-F1
#
_cell.length_a   1.000
_cell.length_b   1.000
_cell.length_c   1.000
_cell.angle_alpha   90.00
_cell.angle_beta   90.00
_cell.angle_gamma   90.00
#
_symmetry.space_group_name_H-M   'P 1'
#
loop_
_entity.id
_entity.type
_entity.pdbx_description
1 polymer ?
#
loop_
_entity_poly.entity_id
_entity_poly.type
_entity_poly.pdbx_seq_one_letter_code
_entity_poly.pdbx_strand_id
1 'polypeptide(L)'
;MKKNFIKGLVIVLFILLSLFLVGCEGTVGEISIEVGDYIQFGSYHDVPIIWRVVNIDKDDNLLLFSDKIISLKAFDAAGDYHRDEDRIKTGSNYWKDSNIRQWLNSDEEVGTISWRQNPPTEENMFMGYAPYESEKGFLADGNFSEAERNLINPVTHKSILHHLEIDKKDGGSENILPNSRIREIVENYDNSYYQVVEDKVFFYQ
;
A
#
# COMPACT_ATOMS: atom_id res chain seq x y z
N MET A 1 27.68 13.30 -29.63
CA MET A 1 26.82 12.45 -28.76
C MET A 1 27.09 12.82 -27.31
N LYS A 2 26.25 13.69 -26.72
CA LYS A 2 26.35 14.07 -25.30
C LYS A 2 25.52 13.06 -24.49
N LYS A 3 26.17 12.35 -23.56
CA LYS A 3 25.53 11.53 -22.54
C LYS A 3 24.95 12.47 -21.49
N ASN A 4 23.62 12.51 -21.36
CA ASN A 4 22.97 13.22 -20.27
C ASN A 4 22.89 12.28 -19.07
N PHE A 5 23.69 12.59 -18.04
CA PHE A 5 23.61 11.98 -16.72
C PHE A 5 22.40 12.57 -16.00
N ILE A 6 21.40 11.75 -15.67
CA ILE A 6 20.29 12.15 -14.80
C ILE A 6 20.83 12.23 -13.37
N LYS A 7 20.82 13.44 -12.80
CA LYS A 7 21.09 13.67 -11.38
C LYS A 7 19.78 13.50 -10.62
N GLY A 8 19.50 12.30 -10.11
CA GLY A 8 18.48 12.12 -9.07
C GLY A 8 19.10 12.48 -7.72
N LEU A 9 18.53 13.44 -7.00
CA LEU A 9 18.88 13.73 -5.62
C LEU A 9 18.08 12.76 -4.74
N VAL A 10 18.77 11.90 -3.97
CA VAL A 10 18.14 11.02 -2.99
C VAL A 10 18.12 11.76 -1.66
N ILE A 11 16.94 12.14 -1.17
CA ILE A 11 16.77 12.77 0.14
C ILE A 11 16.60 11.67 1.19
N VAL A 12 17.62 11.50 2.04
CA VAL A 12 17.58 10.57 3.18
C VAL A 12 17.10 11.35 4.39
N LEU A 13 15.91 11.01 4.91
CA LEU A 13 15.32 11.67 6.07
C LEU A 13 15.98 11.14 7.36
N PHE A 14 16.98 11.85 7.89
CA PHE A 14 17.55 11.59 9.22
C PHE A 14 16.84 12.44 10.27
N ILE A 15 15.66 12.03 10.71
CA ILE A 15 15.07 12.55 11.94
C ILE A 15 15.51 11.63 13.08
N LEU A 16 16.69 11.90 13.67
CA LEU A 16 17.13 11.50 15.02
C LEU A 16 18.64 11.77 15.22
N LEU A 17 19.03 13.05 15.32
CA LEU A 17 20.32 13.41 15.94
C LEU A 17 20.33 14.86 16.48
N SER A 18 19.28 15.30 17.16
CA SER A 18 19.20 16.67 17.69
C SER A 18 19.57 16.79 19.17
N LEU A 19 20.56 16.01 19.66
CA LEU A 19 21.02 16.18 21.05
C LEU A 19 22.53 16.31 21.29
N PHE A 20 23.39 16.13 20.30
CA PHE A 20 24.80 16.50 20.47
C PHE A 20 25.38 16.89 19.11
N LEU A 21 25.41 18.18 18.81
CA LEU A 21 26.59 18.85 18.25
C LEU A 21 26.37 20.37 18.30
N VAL A 22 27.27 21.01 19.03
CA VAL A 22 27.41 22.44 19.24
C VAL A 22 27.76 23.13 17.91
N GLY A 23 27.08 24.24 17.62
CA GLY A 23 27.65 25.37 16.87
C GLY A 23 27.81 25.19 15.37
N CYS A 24 26.70 25.23 14.63
CA CYS A 24 26.68 25.80 13.28
C CYS A 24 25.31 26.46 13.08
N GLU A 25 25.25 27.79 13.16
CA GLU A 25 24.10 28.57 12.68
C GLU A 25 24.12 28.54 11.14
N GLY A 26 23.88 27.36 10.58
CA GLY A 26 23.36 27.26 9.23
C GLY A 26 21.85 27.39 9.34
N THR A 27 21.27 28.40 8.71
CA THR A 27 19.86 28.34 8.33
C THR A 27 19.70 27.06 7.52
N VAL A 28 19.09 26.02 8.09
CA VAL A 28 18.65 24.87 7.31
C VAL A 28 17.69 25.47 6.30
N GLY A 29 18.14 25.58 5.05
CA GLY A 29 17.30 26.04 3.96
C GLY A 29 16.05 25.16 3.98
N GLU A 30 14.89 25.80 3.89
CA GLU A 30 13.61 25.11 3.81
C GLU A 30 13.73 24.03 2.72
N ILE A 31 13.64 22.76 3.12
CA ILE A 31 13.68 21.65 2.17
C ILE A 31 12.32 21.66 1.50
N SER A 32 12.26 22.18 0.28
CA SER A 32 11.08 22.10 -0.57
C SER A 32 11.00 20.70 -1.18
N ILE A 33 9.90 19.98 -0.92
CA ILE A 33 9.60 18.69 -1.56
C ILE A 33 8.69 18.95 -2.74
N GLU A 34 9.04 18.38 -3.90
CA GLU A 34 8.26 18.52 -5.13
C GLU A 34 7.77 17.16 -5.66
N VAL A 35 6.72 17.20 -6.50
CA VAL A 35 6.27 16.00 -7.23
C VAL A 35 7.42 15.50 -8.13
N GLY A 36 7.76 14.23 -7.97
CA GLY A 36 8.87 13.58 -8.66
C GLY A 36 10.10 13.36 -7.79
N ASP A 37 10.18 13.97 -6.61
CA ASP A 37 11.24 13.72 -5.66
C ASP A 37 11.19 12.30 -5.08
N TYR A 38 12.34 11.86 -4.58
CA TYR A 38 12.53 10.55 -3.96
C TYR A 38 12.80 10.69 -2.47
N ILE A 39 12.04 9.92 -1.68
CA ILE A 39 12.10 9.91 -0.22
C ILE A 39 12.42 8.48 0.24
N GLN A 40 13.37 8.35 1.15
CA GLN A 40 13.57 7.10 1.89
C GLN A 40 12.72 7.11 3.16
N PHE A 41 11.86 6.11 3.33
CA PHE A 41 10.91 6.03 4.44
C PHE A 41 10.56 4.57 4.73
N GLY A 42 10.82 4.09 5.95
CA GLY A 42 10.71 2.68 6.30
C GLY A 42 11.70 1.75 5.58
N SER A 43 11.62 0.47 5.94
CA SER A 43 12.41 -0.63 5.39
C SER A 43 11.58 -1.90 5.29
N TYR A 44 12.03 -2.86 4.50
CA TYR A 44 11.46 -4.20 4.45
C TYR A 44 12.59 -5.21 4.23
N HIS A 45 12.65 -6.24 5.08
CA HIS A 45 13.81 -7.17 5.16
C HIS A 45 15.16 -6.44 5.26
N ASP A 46 15.24 -5.44 6.14
CA ASP A 46 16.43 -4.60 6.35
C ASP A 46 16.90 -3.80 5.12
N VAL A 47 16.11 -3.77 4.05
CA VAL A 47 16.35 -2.95 2.87
C VAL A 47 15.49 -1.69 2.95
N PRO A 48 16.08 -0.48 2.95
CA PRO A 48 15.32 0.77 2.94
C PRO A 48 14.41 0.87 1.72
N ILE A 49 13.18 1.34 1.93
CA ILE A 49 12.23 1.55 0.84
C ILE A 49 12.41 2.98 0.31
N ILE A 50 12.48 3.08 -1.02
CA ILE A 50 12.52 4.36 -1.73
C ILE A 50 11.15 4.60 -2.35
N TRP A 51 10.60 5.78 -2.08
CA TRP A 51 9.30 6.23 -2.55
C TRP A 51 9.46 7.44 -3.46
N ARG A 52 8.64 7.51 -4.49
CA ARG A 52 8.49 8.68 -5.34
C ARG A 52 7.27 9.49 -4.89
N VAL A 53 7.42 10.80 -4.76
CA VAL A 53 6.29 11.72 -4.55
C VAL A 53 5.51 11.81 -5.86
N VAL A 54 4.26 11.34 -5.87
CA VAL A 54 3.41 11.34 -7.07
C VAL A 54 2.30 12.38 -7.00
N ASN A 55 1.97 12.89 -5.82
CA ASN A 55 1.05 13.99 -5.61
C ASN A 55 1.37 14.71 -4.30
N ILE A 56 1.06 16.00 -4.24
CA ILE A 56 1.04 16.81 -3.02
C ILE A 56 -0.35 17.43 -2.95
N ASP A 57 -1.07 17.20 -1.85
CA ASP A 57 -2.40 17.78 -1.69
C ASP A 57 -2.36 19.25 -1.24
N LYS A 58 -3.53 19.85 -1.05
CA LYS A 58 -3.67 21.27 -0.64
C LYS A 58 -3.18 21.56 0.79
N ASP A 59 -2.99 20.51 1.59
CA ASP A 59 -2.58 20.57 2.99
C ASP A 59 -1.11 20.06 3.12
N ASP A 60 -0.37 20.04 2.01
CA ASP A 60 1.02 19.59 1.86
C ASP A 60 1.28 18.11 2.22
N ASN A 61 0.24 17.26 2.23
CA ASN A 61 0.43 15.82 2.41
C ASN A 61 0.93 15.16 1.11
N LEU A 62 1.90 14.27 1.27
CA LEU A 62 2.55 13.58 0.16
C LEU A 62 1.85 12.25 -0.13
N LEU A 63 1.48 12.03 -1.40
CA LEU A 63 1.18 10.68 -1.89
C LEU A 63 2.47 10.04 -2.39
N LEU A 64 2.84 8.93 -1.76
CA LEU A 64 4.07 8.21 -2.02
C LEU A 64 3.79 6.94 -2.82
N PHE A 65 4.60 6.68 -3.84
CA PHE A 65 4.54 5.46 -4.65
C PHE A 65 5.89 4.74 -4.60
N SER A 66 5.91 3.45 -4.27
CA SER A 66 7.17 2.71 -4.14
C SER A 66 7.92 2.68 -5.48
N ASP A 67 9.20 3.08 -5.48
CA ASP A 67 10.02 3.13 -6.70
C ASP A 67 10.22 1.73 -7.30
N LYS A 68 10.25 0.72 -6.45
CA LYS A 68 10.45 -0.69 -6.82
C LYS A 68 9.41 -1.58 -6.18
N ILE A 69 9.29 -2.79 -6.74
CA ILE A 69 8.52 -3.88 -6.13
C ILE A 69 9.15 -4.19 -4.77
N ILE A 70 8.34 -4.11 -3.71
CA ILE A 70 8.74 -4.40 -2.33
C ILE A 70 8.72 -5.91 -2.08
N SER A 71 7.63 -6.57 -2.48
CA SER A 71 7.42 -8.01 -2.28
C SER A 71 6.37 -8.53 -3.26
N LEU A 72 6.31 -9.85 -3.43
CA LEU A 72 5.24 -10.55 -4.14
C LEU A 72 4.37 -11.28 -3.12
N LYS A 73 3.09 -10.95 -3.10
CA LYS A 73 2.10 -11.55 -2.20
C LYS A 73 0.79 -11.76 -2.95
N ALA A 74 0.09 -12.85 -2.64
CA ALA A 74 -1.26 -13.04 -3.13
C ALA A 74 -2.19 -11.95 -2.55
N PHE A 75 -3.17 -11.51 -3.34
CA PHE A 75 -4.15 -10.51 -2.91
C PHE A 75 -4.99 -11.05 -1.73
N ASP A 76 -5.51 -12.25 -1.88
CA ASP A 76 -6.33 -12.93 -0.89
C ASP A 76 -6.16 -14.44 -1.01
N ALA A 77 -6.25 -15.14 0.11
CA ALA A 77 -6.07 -16.57 0.20
C ALA A 77 -7.34 -17.33 -0.21
N ALA A 78 -7.16 -18.46 -0.90
CA ALA A 78 -8.23 -19.41 -1.16
C ALA A 78 -8.63 -20.16 0.13
N GLY A 79 -9.75 -20.88 0.11
CA GLY A 79 -10.20 -21.71 1.22
C GLY A 79 -11.67 -21.51 1.62
N ASP A 80 -12.11 -22.26 2.61
CA ASP A 80 -13.52 -22.47 2.95
C ASP A 80 -14.19 -21.30 3.70
N TYR A 81 -13.44 -20.26 4.07
CA TYR A 81 -14.05 -19.04 4.61
C TYR A 81 -14.80 -18.25 3.52
N HIS A 82 -14.50 -18.53 2.25
CA HIS A 82 -15.26 -18.01 1.11
C HIS A 82 -16.53 -18.83 0.90
N ARG A 83 -17.61 -18.15 0.49
CA ARG A 83 -18.90 -18.80 0.18
C ARG A 83 -19.08 -19.13 -1.30
N ASP A 84 -18.38 -18.40 -2.15
CA ASP A 84 -18.43 -18.56 -3.60
C ASP A 84 -17.47 -19.68 -4.04
N GLU A 85 -17.93 -20.56 -4.92
CA GLU A 85 -17.18 -21.77 -5.32
C GLU A 85 -15.85 -21.46 -6.02
N ASP A 86 -15.77 -20.35 -6.75
CA ASP A 86 -14.55 -19.95 -7.45
C ASP A 86 -13.58 -19.30 -6.46
N ARG A 87 -14.07 -18.49 -5.54
CA ARG A 87 -13.24 -17.87 -4.49
C ARG A 87 -12.71 -18.87 -3.47
N ILE A 88 -13.43 -19.96 -3.20
CA ILE A 88 -12.89 -21.08 -2.41
C ILE A 88 -11.60 -21.63 -3.04
N LYS A 89 -11.47 -21.59 -4.37
CA LYS A 89 -10.30 -22.11 -5.11
C LYS A 89 -9.24 -21.07 -5.41
N THR A 90 -9.61 -19.78 -5.46
CA THR A 90 -8.76 -18.73 -6.03
C THR A 90 -8.61 -17.47 -5.17
N GLY A 91 -9.31 -17.40 -4.03
CA GLY A 91 -9.38 -16.20 -3.19
C GLY A 91 -10.36 -15.15 -3.72
N SER A 92 -10.59 -14.10 -2.94
CA SER A 92 -11.47 -12.98 -3.31
C SER A 92 -10.70 -11.81 -3.90
N ASN A 93 -11.35 -11.01 -4.75
CA ASN A 93 -10.86 -9.71 -5.19
C ASN A 93 -11.42 -8.53 -4.35
N TYR A 94 -12.08 -8.82 -3.24
CA TYR A 94 -12.66 -7.80 -2.37
C TYR A 94 -11.62 -7.18 -1.44
N TRP A 95 -11.17 -5.97 -1.77
CA TRP A 95 -10.11 -5.24 -1.06
C TRP A 95 -10.28 -5.19 0.47
N LYS A 96 -11.46 -4.82 0.96
CA LYS A 96 -11.70 -4.55 2.39
C LYS A 96 -11.37 -5.73 3.30
N ASP A 97 -11.66 -6.94 2.84
CA ASP A 97 -11.44 -8.19 3.58
C ASP A 97 -10.17 -8.93 3.16
N SER A 98 -9.48 -8.46 2.11
CA SER A 98 -8.31 -9.14 1.56
C SER A 98 -7.19 -9.31 2.59
N ASN A 99 -6.47 -10.43 2.52
CA ASN A 99 -5.27 -10.64 3.34
C ASN A 99 -4.22 -9.54 3.07
N ILE A 100 -4.03 -9.12 1.82
CA ILE A 100 -3.01 -8.12 1.49
C ILE A 100 -3.29 -6.76 2.14
N ARG A 101 -4.55 -6.31 2.17
CA ARG A 101 -4.92 -5.06 2.83
C ARG A 101 -4.66 -5.13 4.33
N GLN A 102 -5.02 -6.24 4.97
CA GLN A 102 -4.77 -6.47 6.40
C GLN A 102 -3.28 -6.40 6.70
N TRP A 103 -2.45 -7.09 5.92
CA TRP A 103 -1.00 -7.04 6.08
C TRP A 103 -0.43 -5.64 5.87
N LEU A 104 -0.81 -4.95 4.79
CA LEU A 104 -0.33 -3.60 4.45
C LEU A 104 -0.63 -2.55 5.52
N ASN A 105 -1.71 -2.72 6.27
CA ASN A 105 -2.19 -1.74 7.25
C ASN A 105 -1.98 -2.19 8.71
N SER A 106 -1.31 -3.31 8.93
CA SER A 106 -1.05 -3.85 10.27
C SER A 106 0.33 -3.45 10.78
N ASP A 107 0.40 -3.04 12.04
CA ASP A 107 1.62 -2.85 12.82
C ASP A 107 1.88 -4.00 13.81
N GLU A 108 1.18 -5.12 13.63
CA GLU A 108 1.24 -6.27 14.52
C GLU A 108 2.49 -7.13 14.31
N GLU A 109 2.92 -7.79 15.37
CA GLU A 109 4.09 -8.67 15.38
C GLU A 109 3.87 -9.98 14.61
N VAL A 110 4.97 -10.73 14.43
CA VAL A 110 4.95 -12.03 13.75
C VAL A 110 3.89 -12.95 14.36
N GLY A 111 2.99 -13.44 13.50
CA GLY A 111 1.99 -14.44 13.87
C GLY A 111 0.84 -13.94 14.74
N THR A 112 0.69 -12.63 14.94
CA THR A 112 -0.43 -12.08 15.74
C THR A 112 -1.58 -11.53 14.90
N ILE A 113 -1.36 -11.27 13.60
CA ILE A 113 -2.40 -10.77 12.68
C ILE A 113 -3.63 -11.68 12.70
N SER A 114 -4.77 -11.13 13.09
CA SER A 114 -6.05 -11.84 13.07
C SER A 114 -6.68 -11.77 11.67
N TRP A 115 -6.36 -12.76 10.84
CA TRP A 115 -6.87 -12.85 9.47
C TRP A 115 -8.39 -13.02 9.43
N ARG A 116 -9.09 -12.09 8.75
CA ARG A 116 -10.55 -12.17 8.51
C ARG A 116 -10.96 -13.30 7.57
N GLN A 117 -10.15 -13.53 6.54
CA GLN A 117 -10.31 -14.61 5.56
C GLN A 117 -9.38 -15.77 5.93
N ASN A 118 -9.34 -16.80 5.08
CA ASN A 118 -8.36 -17.86 5.23
C ASN A 118 -6.95 -17.25 5.42
N PRO A 119 -6.15 -17.72 6.39
CA PRO A 119 -4.78 -17.25 6.53
C PRO A 119 -3.98 -17.53 5.24
N PRO A 120 -3.05 -16.66 4.84
CA PRO A 120 -2.28 -16.82 3.61
C PRO A 120 -1.14 -17.84 3.78
N THR A 121 -1.50 -19.05 4.21
CA THR A 121 -0.62 -20.22 4.40
C THR A 121 -0.26 -20.87 3.08
N GLU A 122 0.78 -21.70 3.07
CA GLU A 122 1.18 -22.49 1.89
C GLU A 122 0.00 -23.30 1.29
N GLU A 123 -0.85 -23.87 2.13
CA GLU A 123 -2.04 -24.64 1.69
C GLU A 123 -3.06 -23.78 0.93
N ASN A 124 -3.22 -22.51 1.34
CA ASN A 124 -4.22 -21.61 0.79
C ASN A 124 -3.69 -20.75 -0.37
N MET A 125 -2.38 -20.81 -0.66
CA MET A 125 -1.74 -20.10 -1.77
C MET A 125 -1.71 -20.92 -3.05
N PHE A 126 -1.74 -20.24 -4.19
CA PHE A 126 -1.61 -20.89 -5.50
C PHE A 126 -0.29 -21.67 -5.58
N MET A 127 -0.37 -23.00 -5.64
CA MET A 127 0.77 -23.92 -5.61
C MET A 127 1.75 -23.68 -4.44
N GLY A 128 1.29 -23.15 -3.30
CA GLY A 128 2.15 -22.87 -2.16
C GLY A 128 3.12 -21.70 -2.34
N TYR A 129 2.95 -20.86 -3.36
CA TYR A 129 3.87 -19.75 -3.59
C TYR A 129 3.65 -18.57 -2.65
N ALA A 130 4.76 -18.09 -2.08
CA ALA A 130 4.85 -16.85 -1.29
C ALA A 130 3.80 -16.72 -0.17
N PRO A 131 3.65 -17.73 0.71
CA PRO A 131 2.81 -17.59 1.89
C PRO A 131 3.41 -16.53 2.84
N TYR A 132 2.55 -15.87 3.61
CA TYR A 132 2.96 -14.76 4.47
C TYR A 132 2.17 -14.68 5.77
N GLU A 133 1.56 -15.79 6.20
CA GLU A 133 0.82 -15.88 7.47
C GLU A 133 1.72 -15.69 8.69
N SER A 134 3.01 -16.02 8.55
CA SER A 134 4.04 -15.94 9.57
C SER A 134 4.89 -14.67 9.47
N GLU A 135 4.53 -13.73 8.59
CA GLU A 135 5.14 -12.40 8.59
C GLU A 135 4.46 -11.48 9.61
N LYS A 136 5.24 -10.55 10.15
CA LYS A 136 4.70 -9.38 10.84
C LYS A 136 3.95 -8.48 9.85
N GLY A 137 3.12 -7.58 10.36
CA GLY A 137 2.45 -6.56 9.56
C GLY A 137 3.44 -5.68 8.79
N PHE A 138 3.01 -5.11 7.66
CA PHE A 138 3.88 -4.27 6.84
C PHE A 138 4.38 -3.04 7.62
N LEU A 139 3.52 -2.45 8.46
CA LEU A 139 3.83 -1.29 9.29
C LEU A 139 4.47 -1.65 10.64
N ALA A 140 4.68 -2.94 10.92
CA ALA A 140 5.18 -3.40 12.21
C ALA A 140 6.59 -2.88 12.53
N ASP A 141 6.96 -2.95 13.80
CA ASP A 141 8.28 -2.54 14.27
C ASP A 141 9.39 -3.28 13.49
N GLY A 142 10.45 -2.52 13.17
CA GLY A 142 11.55 -2.97 12.32
C GLY A 142 11.30 -2.84 10.81
N ASN A 143 10.06 -2.62 10.35
CA ASN A 143 9.80 -2.10 9.00
C ASN A 143 9.59 -0.59 9.06
N PHE A 144 8.79 -0.13 10.02
CA PHE A 144 8.58 1.29 10.30
C PHE A 144 8.76 1.50 11.80
N SER A 145 9.44 2.57 12.18
CA SER A 145 9.44 3.04 13.57
C SER A 145 8.08 3.63 13.95
N GLU A 146 7.79 3.73 15.25
CA GLU A 146 6.59 4.43 15.73
C GLU A 146 6.53 5.88 15.22
N ALA A 147 7.67 6.58 15.19
CA ALA A 147 7.77 7.94 14.67
C ALA A 147 7.40 8.00 13.18
N GLU A 148 7.88 7.06 12.37
CA GLU A 148 7.50 6.98 10.96
C GLU A 148 6.02 6.66 10.80
N ARG A 149 5.49 5.66 11.53
CA ARG A 149 4.05 5.33 11.50
C ARG A 149 3.16 6.52 11.81
N ASN A 150 3.57 7.39 12.73
CA ASN A 150 2.84 8.59 13.11
C ASN A 150 2.84 9.68 12.02
N LEU A 151 3.72 9.58 11.01
CA LEU A 151 3.72 10.45 9.82
C LEU A 151 2.78 9.93 8.71
N ILE A 152 2.29 8.68 8.82
CA ILE A 152 1.42 8.09 7.79
C ILE A 152 -0.02 8.49 8.06
N ASN A 153 -0.52 9.41 7.24
CA ASN A 153 -1.90 9.85 7.29
C ASN A 153 -2.82 8.81 6.62
N PRO A 154 -3.90 8.37 7.28
CA PRO A 154 -4.91 7.55 6.63
C PRO A 154 -5.62 8.35 5.54
N VAL A 155 -5.96 7.69 4.43
CA VAL A 155 -6.68 8.28 3.31
C VAL A 155 -7.98 7.54 3.09
N THR A 156 -9.06 8.30 2.96
CA THR A 156 -10.35 7.78 2.53
C THR A 156 -10.44 7.77 1.01
N HIS A 157 -10.72 6.60 0.41
CA HIS A 157 -10.84 6.47 -1.04
C HIS A 157 -11.91 5.46 -1.46
N LYS A 158 -12.27 5.48 -2.74
CA LYS A 158 -13.17 4.49 -3.34
C LYS A 158 -12.40 3.19 -3.58
N SER A 159 -13.02 2.07 -3.24
CA SER A 159 -12.65 0.72 -3.67
C SER A 159 -13.78 0.19 -4.55
N ILE A 160 -13.46 -0.19 -5.78
CA ILE A 160 -14.45 -0.74 -6.71
C ILE A 160 -14.91 -2.12 -6.22
N LEU A 161 -16.21 -2.39 -6.40
CA LEU A 161 -16.84 -3.63 -5.98
C LEU A 161 -17.12 -4.53 -7.17
N HIS A 162 -16.91 -5.82 -6.94
CA HIS A 162 -17.44 -6.85 -7.80
C HIS A 162 -18.94 -7.05 -7.52
N HIS A 163 -19.68 -7.63 -8.47
CA HIS A 163 -21.13 -7.81 -8.33
C HIS A 163 -21.54 -8.68 -7.12
N LEU A 164 -20.62 -9.52 -6.63
CA LEU A 164 -20.79 -10.34 -5.43
C LEU A 164 -20.81 -9.52 -4.12
N GLU A 165 -20.33 -8.27 -4.14
CA GLU A 165 -20.27 -7.36 -3.00
C GLU A 165 -21.24 -6.17 -3.11
N ILE A 166 -22.15 -6.19 -4.09
CA ILE A 166 -23.03 -5.04 -4.37
C ILE A 166 -23.89 -4.62 -3.18
N ASP A 167 -24.21 -5.55 -2.27
CA ASP A 167 -24.93 -5.31 -1.02
C ASP A 167 -24.15 -4.46 -0.01
N LYS A 168 -22.83 -4.32 -0.19
CA LYS A 168 -21.90 -3.57 0.66
C LYS A 168 -21.54 -2.19 0.12
N LYS A 169 -22.17 -1.75 -0.98
CA LYS A 169 -21.83 -0.50 -1.68
C LYS A 169 -22.24 0.74 -0.90
N ASP A 170 -21.40 1.77 -0.97
CA ASP A 170 -21.73 3.12 -0.51
C ASP A 170 -22.24 4.00 -1.66
N GLY A 171 -21.94 3.64 -2.91
CA GLY A 171 -22.37 4.37 -4.09
C GLY A 171 -22.18 3.61 -5.40
N GLY A 172 -22.35 4.32 -6.50
CA GLY A 172 -22.34 3.76 -7.84
C GLY A 172 -23.67 3.13 -8.25
N SER A 173 -23.81 2.95 -9.56
CA SER A 173 -25.05 2.56 -10.25
C SER A 173 -24.90 1.35 -11.18
N GLU A 174 -23.68 0.89 -11.43
CA GLU A 174 -23.41 -0.19 -12.38
C GLU A 174 -22.14 -0.97 -12.03
N ASN A 175 -21.95 -2.14 -12.63
CA ASN A 175 -20.71 -2.91 -12.47
C ASN A 175 -19.58 -2.26 -13.29
N ILE A 176 -18.34 -2.37 -12.80
CA ILE A 176 -17.16 -2.05 -13.60
C ILE A 176 -17.13 -2.93 -14.86
N LEU A 177 -16.85 -2.33 -16.02
CA LEU A 177 -16.77 -3.06 -17.27
C LEU A 177 -15.53 -3.97 -17.27
N PRO A 178 -15.67 -5.28 -17.53
CA PRO A 178 -14.52 -6.16 -17.66
C PRO A 178 -13.79 -5.82 -18.96
N ASN A 179 -12.59 -5.25 -18.85
CA ASN A 179 -11.77 -4.95 -20.02
C ASN A 179 -10.29 -5.24 -19.76
N SER A 180 -9.58 -5.73 -20.78
CA SER A 180 -8.14 -5.97 -20.72
C SER A 180 -7.32 -4.72 -21.08
N ARG A 181 -7.98 -3.66 -21.55
CA ARG A 181 -7.37 -2.38 -21.91
C ARG A 181 -7.70 -1.33 -20.87
N ILE A 182 -6.68 -0.85 -20.17
CA ILE A 182 -6.83 0.14 -19.09
C ILE A 182 -7.59 1.40 -19.52
N ARG A 183 -7.44 1.84 -20.78
CA ARG A 183 -8.15 3.00 -21.34
C ARG A 183 -9.67 2.79 -21.44
N GLU A 184 -10.10 1.54 -21.54
CA GLU A 184 -11.50 1.17 -21.65
C GLU A 184 -12.09 0.80 -20.26
N ILE A 185 -11.27 0.40 -19.28
CA ILE A 185 -11.70 0.20 -17.88
C ILE A 185 -12.12 1.52 -17.22
N VAL A 186 -11.45 2.63 -17.56
CA VAL A 186 -11.79 3.96 -17.01
C VAL A 186 -13.11 4.53 -17.57
N GLU A 187 -13.70 3.91 -18.59
CA GLU A 187 -14.92 4.42 -19.23
C GLU A 187 -16.08 4.55 -18.26
N ASN A 188 -16.17 3.66 -17.27
CA ASN A 188 -17.26 3.66 -16.31
C ASN A 188 -16.83 3.58 -14.84
N TYR A 189 -15.56 3.86 -14.56
CA TYR A 189 -15.02 3.89 -13.19
C TYR A 189 -15.84 4.80 -12.27
N ASP A 190 -16.20 6.00 -12.72
CA ASP A 190 -16.94 6.97 -11.92
C ASP A 190 -18.36 6.52 -11.54
N ASN A 191 -18.99 5.68 -12.36
CA ASN A 191 -20.33 5.16 -12.16
C ASN A 191 -20.35 3.77 -11.49
N SER A 192 -19.20 3.12 -11.41
CA SER A 192 -19.07 1.76 -10.91
C SER A 192 -19.44 1.66 -9.43
N TYR A 193 -20.03 0.54 -9.03
CA TYR A 193 -20.28 0.24 -7.62
C TYR A 193 -18.99 0.30 -6.83
N TYR A 194 -19.03 1.03 -5.72
CA TYR A 194 -17.87 1.20 -4.86
C TYR A 194 -18.27 1.16 -3.40
N GLN A 195 -17.28 0.87 -2.57
CA GLN A 195 -17.30 1.11 -1.14
C GLN A 195 -16.22 2.12 -0.79
N VAL A 196 -16.49 2.95 0.20
CA VAL A 196 -15.51 3.85 0.79
C VAL A 196 -14.71 3.07 1.84
N VAL A 197 -13.39 3.13 1.69
CA VAL A 197 -12.44 2.52 2.62
C VAL A 197 -11.46 3.59 3.11
N GLU A 198 -10.90 3.35 4.29
CA GLU A 198 -9.84 4.16 4.87
C GLU A 198 -8.61 3.27 5.06
N ASP A 199 -7.48 3.70 4.49
CA ASP A 199 -6.24 2.93 4.46
C ASP A 199 -5.03 3.86 4.65
N LYS A 200 -3.99 3.35 5.31
CA LYS A 200 -2.66 3.97 5.41
C LYS A 200 -1.79 3.61 4.21
N VAL A 201 -1.82 2.33 3.82
CA VAL A 201 -1.09 1.80 2.66
C VAL A 201 -2.06 1.02 1.77
N PHE A 202 -2.08 1.36 0.49
CA PHE A 202 -3.02 0.81 -0.47
C PHE A 202 -2.38 0.66 -1.86
N PHE A 203 -3.02 -0.14 -2.72
CA PHE A 203 -2.63 -0.19 -4.13
C PHE A 203 -3.22 0.99 -4.87
N TYR A 204 -2.38 1.66 -5.66
CA TYR A 204 -2.84 2.72 -6.55
C TYR A 204 -3.78 2.12 -7.60
N GLN A 205 -5.07 2.46 -7.49
CA GLN A 205 -6.17 1.96 -8.31
C GLN A 205 -6.69 3.05 -9.24
#